data_AF-A0A2H0ULD8-F1
#
_entry.id   AF-A0A2H0ULD8-F1
#
_cell.length_a   1.000
_cell.length_b   1.000
_cell.length_c   1.000
_cell.angle_alpha   90.00
_cell.angle_beta   90.00
_cell.angle_gamma   90.00
#
_symmetry.space_group_name_H-M   'P 1'
#
loop_
_entity.id
_entity.type
_entity.pdbx_description
1 polymer ?
#
loop_
_entity_poly.entity_id
_entity_poly.type
_entity_poly.pdbx_seq_one_letter_code
_entity_poly.pdbx_strand_id
1 'polypeptide(L)'
;MISFPKNDSQFSWTTHIKNKMVFYNIAPSKIKTIFRKPDRTEEGIAPGTIAAMQVKKSNSAKQKETEIWLMYKINKKRKSRVTMISAWRYPGRTKKGQMIPIPPEILEELQSIL
;
A
#
# COMPACT_ATOMS: atom_id res chain seq x y z
N MET A 1 10.84 -9.37 14.60
CA MET A 1 9.78 -10.07 13.84
C MET A 1 8.68 -9.09 13.47
N ILE A 2 8.18 -9.14 12.23
CA ILE A 2 7.02 -8.37 11.82
C ILE A 2 5.78 -9.04 12.43
N SER A 3 5.05 -8.33 13.30
CA SER A 3 3.78 -8.82 13.84
C SER A 3 2.68 -8.61 12.79
N PHE A 4 1.99 -9.68 12.41
CA PHE A 4 0.89 -9.58 11.46
C PHE A 4 -0.38 -9.06 12.13
N PRO A 5 -1.09 -8.11 11.49
CA PRO A 5 -2.35 -7.62 12.01
C PRO A 5 -3.43 -8.70 11.87
N LYS A 6 -4.28 -8.80 12.90
CA LYS A 6 -5.51 -9.60 12.86
C LYS A 6 -6.64 -8.78 12.23
N ASN A 7 -7.62 -9.47 11.67
CA ASN A 7 -8.83 -8.82 11.17
C ASN A 7 -9.65 -8.29 12.35
N ASP A 8 -10.25 -7.11 12.18
CA ASP A 8 -11.12 -6.47 13.14
C ASP A 8 -12.38 -5.89 12.45
N SER A 9 -13.25 -5.21 13.21
CA SER A 9 -14.48 -4.59 12.69
C SER A 9 -14.22 -3.44 11.70
N GLN A 10 -13.02 -2.89 11.67
CA GLN A 10 -12.64 -1.80 10.78
C GLN A 10 -11.87 -2.32 9.56
N PHE A 11 -10.93 -3.25 9.76
CA PHE A 11 -9.95 -3.67 8.77
C PHE A 11 -9.93 -5.18 8.57
N SER A 12 -9.92 -5.58 7.30
CA SER A 12 -9.58 -6.94 6.85
C SER A 12 -8.25 -6.90 6.10
N TRP A 13 -7.35 -7.83 6.38
CA TRP A 13 -6.00 -7.90 5.82
C TRP A 13 -5.87 -9.14 4.95
N THR A 14 -5.66 -8.95 3.64
CA THR A 14 -5.43 -10.05 2.71
C THR A 14 -4.09 -10.74 2.98
N THR A 15 -3.93 -11.96 2.47
CA THR A 15 -2.61 -12.63 2.47
C THR A 15 -1.59 -11.83 1.66
N HIS A 16 -2.02 -11.21 0.56
CA HIS A 16 -1.14 -10.44 -0.32
C HIS A 16 -0.48 -9.25 0.40
N ILE A 17 -1.24 -8.42 1.15
CA ILE A 17 -0.62 -7.32 1.90
C ILE A 17 0.33 -7.83 2.99
N LYS A 18 0.00 -8.95 3.65
CA LYS A 18 0.89 -9.56 4.66
C LYS A 18 2.22 -9.98 4.04
N ASN A 19 2.20 -10.60 2.86
CA ASN A 19 3.41 -10.98 2.14
C ASN A 19 4.25 -9.75 1.77
N LYS A 20 3.61 -8.70 1.24
CA LYS A 20 4.33 -7.46 0.88
C LYS A 20 4.85 -6.68 2.09
N MET A 21 4.19 -6.78 3.25
CA MET A 21 4.71 -6.24 4.51
C MET A 21 6.04 -6.89 4.89
N VAL A 22 6.17 -8.21 4.73
CA VAL A 22 7.44 -8.91 4.95
C VAL A 22 8.48 -8.48 3.93
N PHE A 23 8.12 -8.53 2.65
CA PHE A 23 9.01 -8.24 1.54
C PHE A 23 9.63 -6.82 1.63
N TYR A 24 8.81 -5.79 1.84
CA TYR A 24 9.27 -4.40 1.91
C TYR A 24 9.61 -3.93 3.34
N ASN A 25 9.57 -4.84 4.32
CA ASN A 25 9.73 -4.56 5.74
C ASN A 25 8.85 -3.37 6.20
N ILE A 26 7.55 -3.44 5.88
CA ILE A 26 6.56 -2.41 6.20
C ILE A 26 5.77 -2.84 7.43
N ALA A 27 5.85 -2.03 8.49
CA ALA A 27 5.09 -2.26 9.71
C ALA A 27 3.57 -2.01 9.51
N PRO A 28 2.69 -2.77 10.19
CA PRO A 28 1.23 -2.56 10.10
C PRO A 28 0.80 -1.17 10.56
N SER A 29 1.50 -0.59 11.55
CA SER A 29 1.29 0.78 12.02
C SER A 29 1.52 1.81 10.91
N LYS A 30 2.50 1.59 10.03
CA LYS A 30 2.77 2.46 8.89
C LYS A 30 1.64 2.39 7.87
N ILE A 31 1.12 1.19 7.58
CA ILE A 31 -0.04 1.01 6.70
C ILE A 31 -1.27 1.73 7.25
N LYS A 32 -1.57 1.56 8.54
CA LYS A 32 -2.67 2.30 9.20
C LYS A 32 -2.48 3.82 9.15
N THR A 33 -1.24 4.30 9.22
CA THR A 33 -0.90 5.72 9.10
C THR A 33 -1.20 6.24 7.70
N ILE A 34 -0.75 5.52 6.65
CA ILE A 34 -1.02 5.88 5.25
C ILE A 34 -2.54 5.93 4.99
N PHE A 35 -3.29 4.97 5.52
CA PHE A 35 -4.75 4.98 5.40
C PHE A 35 -5.40 6.20 6.07
N ARG A 36 -4.93 6.60 7.26
CA ARG A 36 -5.54 7.70 8.04
C ARG A 36 -5.14 9.09 7.54
N LYS A 37 -3.89 9.24 7.12
CA LYS A 37 -3.30 10.52 6.70
C LYS A 37 -2.38 10.29 5.49
N PRO A 38 -2.96 10.03 4.31
CA PRO A 38 -2.18 9.95 3.09
C PRO A 38 -1.71 11.34 2.65
N ASP A 39 -0.56 11.40 2.01
CA ASP A 39 -0.09 12.61 1.32
C ASP A 39 -0.77 12.75 -0.06
N ARG A 40 -1.15 11.61 -0.66
CA ARG A 40 -1.86 11.54 -1.93
C ARG A 40 -2.77 10.31 -2.00
N THR A 41 -3.90 10.45 -2.68
CA THR A 41 -4.86 9.38 -2.93
C THR A 41 -5.29 9.43 -4.40
N GLU A 42 -5.25 8.27 -5.04
CA GLU A 42 -5.52 8.07 -6.47
C GLU A 42 -6.40 6.81 -6.65
N GLU A 43 -6.95 6.65 -7.85
CA GLU A 43 -7.62 5.39 -8.22
C GLU A 43 -6.61 4.26 -8.21
N GLY A 44 -6.99 3.12 -7.60
CA GLY A 44 -6.13 1.96 -7.57
C GLY A 44 -6.07 1.25 -8.91
N ILE A 45 -5.02 0.45 -9.10
CA ILE A 45 -4.79 -0.30 -10.34
C ILE A 45 -5.95 -1.26 -10.63
N ALA A 46 -6.52 -1.87 -9.59
CA ALA A 46 -7.69 -2.71 -9.72
C ALA A 46 -8.99 -1.87 -9.65
N PRO A 47 -9.98 -2.11 -10.52
CA PRO A 47 -11.23 -1.36 -10.53
C PRO A 47 -11.93 -1.31 -9.16
N GLY A 48 -12.35 -0.11 -8.74
CA GLY A 48 -13.03 0.10 -7.47
C GLY A 48 -12.14 -0.08 -6.24
N THR A 49 -10.82 0.01 -6.40
CA THR A 49 -9.84 0.12 -5.32
C THR A 49 -9.26 1.53 -5.25
N ILE A 50 -8.69 1.88 -4.11
CA ILE A 50 -8.08 3.17 -3.83
C ILE A 50 -6.60 2.94 -3.55
N ALA A 51 -5.74 3.70 -4.21
CA ALA A 51 -4.32 3.75 -3.93
C ALA A 51 -4.00 5.02 -3.13
N ALA A 52 -3.51 4.86 -1.92
CA ALA A 52 -3.05 5.95 -1.05
C ALA A 52 -1.56 5.82 -0.80
N MET A 53 -0.87 6.95 -0.69
CA MET A 53 0.57 6.96 -0.47
C MET A 53 0.99 7.99 0.54
N GLN A 54 2.18 7.77 1.11
CA GLN A 54 2.86 8.73 1.95
C GLN A 54 4.35 8.77 1.59
N VAL A 55 4.90 9.97 1.49
CA VAL A 55 6.32 10.21 1.26
C VAL A 55 7.06 10.05 2.58
N LYS A 56 8.00 9.11 2.63
CA LYS A 56 8.99 9.05 3.70
C LYS A 56 10.12 10.01 3.32
N LYS A 57 10.05 11.22 3.88
CA LYS A 57 11.14 12.19 3.81
C LYS A 57 12.34 11.65 4.58
N SER A 58 13.50 11.77 3.96
CA SER A 58 14.78 11.56 4.61
C SER A 58 15.21 12.87 5.28
N ASN A 59 15.71 12.80 6.51
CA ASN A 59 16.32 13.94 7.19
C ASN A 59 17.79 14.17 6.80
N SER A 60 18.37 13.29 5.96
CA SER A 60 19.76 13.40 5.51
C SER A 60 19.82 13.59 4.00
N ALA A 61 20.65 14.52 3.53
CA ALA A 61 20.88 14.78 2.10
C ALA A 61 21.31 13.54 1.30
N LYS A 62 21.86 12.50 1.96
CA LYS A 62 22.26 11.22 1.34
C LYS A 62 21.14 10.20 1.15
N GLN A 63 20.06 10.26 1.93
CA GLN A 63 18.99 9.27 1.87
C GLN A 63 17.92 9.74 0.87
N LYS A 64 17.70 8.95 -0.18
CA LYS A 64 16.70 9.24 -1.20
C LYS A 64 15.29 9.13 -0.60
N GLU A 65 14.42 10.05 -1.00
CA GLU A 65 13.00 9.97 -0.62
C GLU A 65 12.39 8.67 -1.13
N THR A 66 11.51 8.07 -0.33
CA THR A 66 10.79 6.86 -0.74
C THR A 66 9.31 7.06 -0.53
N GLU A 67 8.51 6.58 -1.46
CA GLU A 67 7.07 6.54 -1.32
C GLU A 67 6.66 5.16 -0.80
N ILE A 68 5.68 5.16 0.10
CA ILE A 68 5.03 3.92 0.52
C ILE A 68 3.58 4.01 0.09
N TRP A 69 3.19 3.07 -0.74
CA TRP A 69 1.87 2.94 -1.32
C TRP A 69 1.06 1.90 -0.58
N LEU A 70 -0.24 2.11 -0.53
CA LEU A 70 -1.26 1.26 0.06
C LEU A 70 -2.44 1.19 -0.90
N MET A 71 -2.79 -0.02 -1.33
CA MET A 71 -4.01 -0.27 -2.08
C MET A 71 -5.06 -0.91 -1.16
N TYR A 72 -6.24 -0.33 -1.12
CA TYR A 72 -7.35 -0.80 -0.29
C TYR A 72 -8.72 -0.61 -0.96
N LYS A 73 -9.73 -1.27 -0.42
CA LYS A 73 -11.12 -1.15 -0.87
C LYS A 73 -12.02 -0.81 0.32
N ILE A 74 -12.90 0.16 0.15
CA ILE A 74 -13.92 0.50 1.14
C ILE A 74 -15.17 -0.34 0.86
N ASN A 75 -15.57 -1.18 1.82
CA ASN A 75 -16.75 -2.01 1.71
C ASN A 75 -17.88 -1.42 2.57
N LYS A 76 -18.86 -0.78 1.94
CA LYS A 76 -19.99 -0.16 2.64
C LYS A 76 -20.94 -1.17 3.31
N LYS A 77 -20.94 -2.45 2.88
CA LYS A 77 -21.90 -3.49 3.30
C LYS A 77 -21.31 -4.64 4.14
N ARG A 78 -20.01 -4.62 4.47
CA ARG A 78 -19.33 -5.74 5.17
C ARG A 78 -19.06 -5.43 6.65
N LYS A 79 -18.92 -6.50 7.46
CA LYS A 79 -18.52 -6.44 8.88
C LYS A 79 -17.22 -5.65 9.10
N SER A 80 -16.23 -5.85 8.22
CA SER A 80 -15.04 -4.99 8.15
C SER A 80 -15.23 -3.92 7.08
N ARG A 81 -15.12 -2.65 7.48
CA ARG A 81 -15.40 -1.49 6.60
C ARG A 81 -14.36 -1.30 5.50
N VAL A 82 -13.14 -1.80 5.69
CA VAL A 82 -12.02 -1.63 4.75
C VAL A 82 -11.29 -2.96 4.55
N THR A 83 -10.97 -3.28 3.29
CA THR A 83 -10.07 -4.37 2.92
C THR A 83 -8.74 -3.81 2.47
N MET A 84 -7.68 -4.11 3.22
CA MET A 84 -6.30 -3.78 2.90
C MET A 84 -5.76 -4.85 1.94
N ILE A 85 -5.41 -4.45 0.71
CA ILE A 85 -5.14 -5.38 -0.40
C ILE A 85 -3.65 -5.56 -0.65
N SER A 86 -2.90 -4.48 -0.82
CA SER A 86 -1.46 -4.51 -1.11
C SER A 86 -0.76 -3.28 -0.55
N ALA A 87 0.56 -3.36 -0.39
CA ALA A 87 1.41 -2.22 -0.04
C ALA A 87 2.78 -2.41 -0.69
N TRP A 88 3.41 -1.33 -1.16
CA TRP A 88 4.73 -1.40 -1.77
C TRP A 88 5.55 -0.15 -1.51
N ARG A 89 6.87 -0.28 -1.61
CA ARG A 89 7.80 0.84 -1.56
C ARG A 89 8.24 1.20 -2.96
N TYR A 90 8.17 2.48 -3.30
CA TYR A 90 8.72 3.01 -4.55
C TYR A 90 9.96 3.87 -4.25
N PRO A 91 11.11 3.63 -4.92
CA PRO A 91 12.30 4.45 -4.77
C PRO A 91 12.14 5.77 -5.56
N GLY A 92 12.04 6.89 -4.85
CA GLY A 92 11.89 8.22 -5.46
C GLY A 92 10.49 8.83 -5.29
N ARG A 93 10.17 9.82 -6.12
CA ARG A 93 8.86 10.50 -6.15
C ARG A 93 8.13 10.28 -7.47
N THR A 94 6.86 9.91 -7.39
CA THR A 94 5.97 9.76 -8.54
C THR A 94 5.35 11.10 -8.91
N LYS A 95 5.35 11.48 -10.19
CA LYS A 95 4.64 12.68 -10.68
C LYS A 95 3.12 12.49 -10.51
N LYS A 96 2.41 13.53 -10.07
CA LYS A 96 0.95 13.47 -9.90
C LYS A 96 0.28 13.23 -11.27
N GLY A 97 -0.67 12.30 -11.34
CA GLY A 97 -1.45 12.02 -12.56
C GLY A 97 -0.81 11.12 -13.60
N GLN A 98 0.41 10.61 -13.37
CA GLN A 98 0.93 9.47 -14.14
C GLN A 98 0.44 8.16 -13.49
N MET A 99 0.20 7.13 -14.32
CA MET A 99 -0.11 5.78 -13.82
C MET A 99 0.90 5.40 -12.74
N ILE A 100 0.39 4.89 -11.62
CA ILE A 100 1.20 4.51 -10.47
C ILE A 100 2.27 3.54 -10.97
N PRO A 101 3.58 3.85 -10.80
CA PRO A 101 4.63 2.96 -11.26
C PRO A 101 4.54 1.67 -10.44
N ILE A 102 4.05 0.62 -11.10
CA ILE A 102 4.07 -0.72 -10.55
C ILE A 102 5.53 -1.17 -10.65
N PRO A 103 6.19 -1.55 -9.54
CA PRO A 103 7.50 -2.18 -9.63
C PRO A 103 7.44 -3.35 -10.63
N PRO A 104 8.42 -3.52 -11.53
CA PRO A 104 8.39 -4.58 -12.55
C PRO A 104 8.07 -5.97 -11.99
N GLU A 105 8.59 -6.25 -10.79
CA GLU A 105 8.35 -7.46 -10.01
C GLU A 105 6.86 -7.74 -9.73
N ILE A 106 6.05 -6.68 -9.51
CA ILE A 106 4.60 -6.82 -9.27
C ILE A 106 3.82 -6.99 -10.57
N LEU A 107 4.31 -6.43 -11.69
CA LEU A 107 3.74 -6.69 -13.02
C LEU A 107 3.90 -8.17 -13.40
N GLU A 108 5.08 -8.75 -13.14
CA GLU A 108 5.35 -10.17 -13.37
C GLU A 108 4.47 -11.08 -12.50
N GLU A 109 4.30 -10.75 -11.21
CA GLU A 109 3.39 -11.49 -10.32
C GLU A 109 1.92 -11.43 -10.80
N LEU A 110 1.46 -10.29 -11.33
CA LEU A 110 0.08 -10.14 -11.83
C LEU A 110 -0.15 -10.91 -13.13
N GLN A 111 0.85 -11.03 -14.00
CA GLN A 111 0.75 -11.78 -15.25
C GLN A 111 0.71 -13.31 -15.02
N SER A 112 1.38 -13.80 -13.98
CA SER A 112 1.40 -15.24 -13.68
C SER A 112 0.10 -15.77 -13.04
N ILE A 113 -0.82 -14.89 -12.64
CA ILE A 113 -2.07 -15.25 -11.93
C ILE A 113 -3.30 -15.18 -12.85
N LEU A 114 -3.16 -14.57 -14.04
CA LEU A 114 -4.18 -14.55 -15.11
C LEU A 114 -3.93 -15.68 -16.11
#